data_AF-A0A380DY54-F1
#
_entry.id   AF-A0A380DY54-F1
#
_cell.length_a   1.000
_cell.length_b   1.000
_cell.length_c   1.000
_cell.angle_alpha   90.00
_cell.angle_beta   90.00
_cell.angle_gamma   90.00
#
_symmetry.space_group_name_H-M   'P 1'
#
loop_
_entity.id
_entity.type
_entity.pdbx_description
1 polymer ?
#
loop_
_entity_poly.entity_id
_entity_poly.type
_entity_poly.pdbx_seq_one_letter_code
_entity_poly.pdbx_strand_id
1 'polypeptide(L)'
;MRNLNTTAGIMITASHNPKDYNGIKVYGSDGAQLSTDASELASRYIEEVGDPLQIDIPISKQNTSYIKPFPKSVTDDYMKHIQI
;
A
#
# COMPACT_ATOMS: atom_id res chain seq x y z
N MET A 1 -9.34 -0.80 3.03
CA MET A 1 -9.34 -2.27 3.18
C MET A 1 -10.75 -2.78 3.38
N ARG A 2 -11.37 -2.52 4.53
CA ARG A 2 -12.74 -2.95 4.89
C ARG A 2 -13.81 -2.75 3.81
N ASN A 3 -13.92 -1.56 3.20
CA ASN A 3 -14.94 -1.30 2.17
C ASN A 3 -14.72 -2.05 0.84
N LEU A 4 -13.47 -2.42 0.54
CA LEU A 4 -13.10 -3.10 -0.70
C LEU A 4 -12.79 -4.59 -0.48
N ASN A 5 -12.94 -5.09 0.76
CA ASN A 5 -12.58 -6.45 1.17
C ASN A 5 -11.20 -6.89 0.70
N THR A 6 -10.21 -6.00 0.77
CA THR A 6 -8.83 -6.31 0.37
C THR A 6 -8.08 -6.99 1.52
N THR A 7 -7.15 -7.88 1.17
CA THR A 7 -6.30 -8.58 2.15
C THR A 7 -5.30 -7.65 2.83
N ALA A 8 -4.79 -6.67 2.10
CA ALA A 8 -3.84 -5.68 2.61
C ALA A 8 -3.95 -4.41 1.77
N GLY A 9 -3.23 -3.36 2.19
CA GLY A 9 -2.86 -2.30 1.27
C GLY A 9 -1.70 -1.47 1.75
N ILE A 10 -1.08 -0.81 0.78
CA ILE A 10 0.15 -0.05 0.93
C ILE A 10 -0.17 1.41 0.64
N MET A 11 0.19 2.28 1.57
CA MET A 11 0.10 3.72 1.40
C MET A 11 1.49 4.28 1.21
N ILE A 12 1.74 4.95 0.08
CA ILE A 12 2.97 5.69 -0.18
C ILE A 12 2.81 7.07 0.44
N THR A 13 3.60 7.39 1.46
CA THR A 13 3.45 8.64 2.22
C THR A 13 4.74 9.01 2.94
N ALA A 14 5.06 10.31 3.01
CA ALA A 14 6.09 10.83 3.89
C ALA A 14 5.59 11.17 5.30
N SER A 15 4.29 11.04 5.59
CA SER A 15 3.69 11.59 6.82
C SER A 15 4.06 13.08 7.03
N HIS A 16 5.04 13.39 7.88
CA HIS A 16 5.59 14.74 8.10
C HIS A 16 7.05 14.90 7.64
N ASN A 17 7.64 13.85 7.08
CA ASN A 17 9.03 13.86 6.64
C ASN A 17 9.18 14.67 5.34
N PRO A 18 10.39 15.20 5.06
CA PRO A 18 10.68 15.77 3.75
C PRO A 18 10.39 14.77 2.62
N LYS A 19 10.02 15.26 1.43
CA LYS A 19 9.64 14.43 0.27
C LYS A 19 10.69 13.38 -0.12
N ASP A 20 11.96 13.65 0.16
CA ASP A 20 13.08 12.76 -0.16
C ASP A 20 13.10 11.52 0.76
N TYR A 21 12.35 11.55 1.86
CA TYR A 21 12.13 10.45 2.81
C TYR A 21 10.69 9.94 2.72
N ASN A 22 10.18 9.78 1.49
CA ASN A 22 8.95 9.04 1.26
C ASN A 22 9.13 7.58 1.73
N GLY A 23 8.10 7.06 2.38
CA GLY A 23 8.06 5.67 2.82
C GLY A 23 6.75 4.99 2.45
N ILE A 24 6.57 3.80 3.00
CA ILE A 24 5.33 3.05 2.91
C ILE A 24 4.74 2.83 4.30
N LYS A 25 3.40 2.84 4.38
CA LYS A 25 2.64 2.30 5.51
C LYS A 25 1.84 1.10 5.01
N VAL A 26 1.94 -0.03 5.69
CA VAL A 26 1.25 -1.27 5.29
C VAL A 26 0.13 -1.57 6.27
N TYR A 27 -1.03 -1.91 5.73
CA TYR A 27 -2.26 -2.16 6.48
C TYR A 27 -2.79 -3.56 6.18
N GLY A 28 -3.28 -4.24 7.20
CA GLY A 28 -3.96 -5.53 7.09
C GLY A 28 -5.40 -5.43 6.61
N SER A 29 -6.08 -6.57 6.49
CA SER A 29 -7.47 -6.66 6.02
C SER A 29 -8.47 -5.97 6.93
N ASP A 30 -8.16 -5.92 8.23
CA ASP A 30 -8.90 -5.17 9.24
C ASP A 30 -8.76 -3.65 9.10
N GLY A 31 -7.82 -3.18 8.27
CA GLY A 31 -7.48 -1.77 8.10
C GLY A 31 -6.57 -1.22 9.18
N ALA A 32 -6.08 -2.05 10.10
CA ALA A 32 -5.04 -1.66 11.06
C ALA A 32 -3.67 -1.72 10.40
N GLN A 33 -2.72 -0.94 10.93
CA GLN A 33 -1.32 -1.03 10.52
C GLN A 33 -0.75 -2.39 10.98
N LEU A 34 0.24 -2.92 10.27
CA LEU A 34 0.91 -4.16 10.66
C LEU A 34 1.42 -4.10 12.12
N SER A 35 1.33 -5.24 12.81
CA SER A 35 1.96 -5.43 14.12
C SER A 35 3.49 -5.38 14.00
N THR A 36 4.19 -5.29 15.13
CA THR A 36 5.65 -5.33 15.18
C THR A 36 6.19 -6.59 14.50
N ASP A 37 5.74 -7.78 14.91
CA ASP A 37 6.22 -9.06 14.36
C ASP A 37 5.98 -9.17 12.84
N ALA A 38 4.82 -8.70 12.36
CA ALA A 38 4.51 -8.71 10.94
C ALA A 38 5.38 -7.68 10.16
N SER A 39 5.68 -6.55 10.78
CA SER A 39 6.57 -5.53 10.21
C SER A 39 8.01 -6.04 10.13
N GLU A 40 8.51 -6.70 11.16
CA GLU A 40 9.84 -7.33 11.16
C GLU A 40 9.95 -8.41 10.07
N LEU A 41 8.91 -9.23 9.91
CA LEU A 41 8.86 -10.21 8.82
C LEU A 41 8.89 -9.55 7.44
N ALA A 42 8.13 -8.47 7.25
CA ALA A 42 8.14 -7.71 6.01
C ALA A 42 9.53 -7.11 5.72
N SER A 43 10.21 -6.56 6.73
CA SER A 43 11.57 -6.05 6.60
C SER A 43 12.55 -7.13 6.14
N ARG A 44 12.47 -8.35 6.69
CA ARG A 44 13.32 -9.47 6.24
C ARG A 44 13.13 -9.80 4.76
N TYR A 45 11.89 -9.81 4.27
CA TYR A 45 11.63 -10.04 2.84
C TYR A 45 12.17 -8.91 1.97
N ILE A 46 12.07 -7.66 2.42
CA ILE A 46 12.63 -6.51 1.70
C ILE A 46 14.16 -6.64 1.61
N GLU A 47 14.82 -7.02 2.70
CA GLU A 47 16.26 -7.25 2.74
C GLU A 47 16.69 -8.40 1.80
N GLU A 48 15.93 -9.49 1.75
CA GLU A 48 16.19 -10.65 0.89
C GLU A 48 16.09 -10.31 -0.61
N VAL A 49 15.16 -9.41 -0.99
CA VAL A 49 15.02 -8.94 -2.36
C VAL A 49 16.22 -8.11 -2.81
N GLY A 50 16.91 -7.43 -1.89
CA GLY A 50 18.12 -6.66 -2.17
C GLY A 50 17.85 -5.25 -2.70
N ASP A 51 18.74 -4.73 -3.56
CA ASP A 51 18.65 -3.34 -4.06
C ASP A 51 17.42 -3.16 -4.97
N PRO A 52 16.42 -2.34 -4.57
CA PRO A 52 15.22 -2.12 -5.36
C PRO A 52 15.48 -1.49 -6.73
N LEU A 53 16.62 -0.81 -6.92
CA LEU A 53 17.00 -0.21 -8.20
C LEU A 53 17.59 -1.23 -9.20
N GLN A 54 17.91 -2.44 -8.72
CA GLN A 54 18.41 -3.54 -9.55
C GLN A 54 17.31 -4.55 -9.91
N ILE A 55 16.08 -4.33 -9.43
CA ILE A 55 14.94 -5.20 -9.73
C ILE A 55 14.47 -4.94 -11.17
N ASP A 56 14.81 -5.84 -12.09
CA ASP A 56 14.31 -5.83 -13.47
C ASP A 56 13.05 -6.72 -13.58
N ILE A 57 11.88 -6.15 -13.30
CA ILE A 57 10.59 -6.81 -13.53
C ILE A 57 9.93 -6.19 -14.75
N PRO A 58 9.80 -6.92 -15.87
CA PRO A 58 9.14 -6.39 -17.06
C PRO A 58 7.65 -6.15 -16.79
N ILE A 59 7.18 -4.92 -17.06
CA ILE A 59 5.75 -4.59 -17.05
C ILE A 59 5.10 -5.25 -18.27
N SER A 60 4.60 -6.47 -18.09
CA SER A 60 3.86 -7.19 -19.12
C SER A 60 2.40 -6.71 -19.21
N LYS A 61 1.75 -6.90 -20.37
CA LYS A 61 0.30 -6.64 -20.52
C LYS A 61 -0.54 -7.41 -19.50
N GLN A 62 -0.09 -8.58 -19.08
CA GLN A 62 -0.76 -9.40 -18.06
C GLN A 62 -0.70 -8.71 -16.69
N ASN A 63 0.43 -8.13 -16.31
CA ASN A 63 0.60 -7.42 -15.03
C ASN A 63 -0.23 -6.13 -14.98
N THR A 64 -0.42 -5.45 -16.12
CA THR A 64 -1.23 -4.23 -16.17
C THR A 64 -2.73 -4.47 -15.97
N SER A 65 -3.25 -5.68 -16.22
CA SER A 65 -4.67 -5.99 -16.01
C SER A 65 -5.11 -5.95 -14.53
N TYR A 66 -4.14 -6.10 -13.62
CA TYR A 66 -4.37 -5.99 -12.18
C TYR A 66 -4.36 -4.54 -11.69
N ILE A 67 -3.85 -3.61 -12.49
CA ILE A 67 -3.83 -2.18 -12.17
C ILE A 67 -5.18 -1.59 -12.56
N LYS A 68 -6.04 -1.40 -11.57
CA LYS A 68 -7.38 -0.83 -11.74
C LYS A 68 -7.40 0.60 -11.19
N PRO A 69 -8.10 1.54 -11.85
CA PRO A 69 -8.36 2.85 -11.27
C PRO A 69 -9.02 2.72 -9.90
N PHE A 70 -8.69 3.62 -8.98
CA PHE A 70 -9.33 3.65 -7.68
C PHE A 70 -10.83 3.98 -7.86
N PRO A 71 -11.77 3.16 -7.34
CA PRO A 71 -13.20 3.40 -7.60
C PRO A 71 -13.68 4.70 -6.97
N LYS A 72 -14.31 5.57 -7.78
CA LYS A 72 -14.85 6.86 -7.31
C LYS A 72 -15.85 6.70 -6.17
N SER A 73 -16.65 5.63 -6.19
CA SER A 73 -17.63 5.31 -5.15
C SER A 73 -16.99 5.25 -3.75
N VAL A 74 -15.77 4.73 -3.64
CA VAL A 74 -15.06 4.63 -2.35
C VAL A 74 -14.72 6.03 -1.82
N THR A 75 -14.27 6.93 -2.70
CA THR A 75 -14.01 8.34 -2.34
C THR A 75 -15.30 9.06 -1.97
N ASP A 76 -16.37 8.87 -2.74
CA ASP A 76 -17.67 9.51 -2.49
C ASP A 76 -18.25 9.05 -1.14
N ASP A 77 -18.17 7.75 -0.85
CA ASP A 77 -18.66 7.20 0.43
C ASP A 77 -17.81 7.69 1.59
N TYR A 78 -16.47 7.78 1.44
CA TYR A 78 -15.61 8.37 2.45
C TYR A 78 -15.99 9.84 2.73
N MET A 79 -16.19 10.64 1.68
CA MET A 79 -16.56 12.06 1.80
C MET A 79 -17.90 12.26 2.51
N LYS A 80 -18.90 11.40 2.25
CA LYS A 80 -20.20 11.45 2.97
C LYS A 80 -20.06 11.16 4.47
N HIS A 81 -19.14 10.27 4.87
CA HIS A 81 -18.98 9.89 6.27
C HIS A 81 -18.19 10.90 7.11
N ILE A 82 -17.36 11.74 6.48
CA ILE A 82 -16.53 12.75 7.17
C ILE A 82 -17.12 14.16 7.15
N GLN A 83 -18.14 14.43 6.33
CA GLN A 83 -18.91 15.67 6.41
C GLN A 83 -19.81 15.62 7.64
N ILE A 84 -19.46 16.44 8.65
CA ILE A 84 -20.28 16.74 9.84
C ILE A 84 -21.45 17.61 9.43
#